data_AF-A0A427WR74-F1
#
_entry.id   AF-A0A427WR74-F1
#
_cell.length_a   1.000
_cell.length_b   1.000
_cell.length_c   1.000
_cell.angle_alpha   90.00
_cell.angle_beta   90.00
_cell.angle_gamma   90.00
#
_symmetry.space_group_name_H-M   'P 1'
#
loop_
_entity.id
_entity.type
_entity.pdbx_description
1 polymer ?
#
loop_
_entity_poly.entity_id
_entity_poly.type
_entity_poly.pdbx_seq_one_letter_code
_entity_poly.pdbx_strand_id
1 'polypeptide(L)'
;MLLKLLSDHDRKDFIEVAELLILADKPLLWDGKLKDEITPQTNISKISIKKSSSDETLLEEAKAECRLDTHRFFGSGQQIEDRIVERLRTFPLHKIEEPETRLTVASGVLREILKGKKSEMPAVPKLMLFELMLLALAGGRISNVEWRLLNDFKHHYQVEDYIFEDLLKRAEITQQEINKTLSIVLE
;
A
#
# COMPACT_ATOMS: atom_id res chain seq x y z
N MET A 1 6.59 -13.62 6.64
CA MET A 1 7.29 -12.72 5.70
C MET A 1 8.78 -12.61 6.06
N LEU A 2 9.59 -12.10 5.14
CA LEU A 2 11.04 -11.86 5.26
C LEU A 2 11.36 -10.54 5.99
N LEU A 3 10.35 -9.80 6.43
CA LEU A 3 10.45 -8.48 7.09
C LEU A 3 11.37 -8.47 8.32
N LYS A 4 11.52 -9.61 9.01
CA LYS A 4 12.47 -9.77 10.12
C LYS A 4 13.93 -9.54 9.74
N LEU A 5 14.28 -9.60 8.45
CA LEU A 5 15.63 -9.33 7.94
C LEU A 5 15.91 -7.83 7.75
N LEU A 6 14.86 -6.99 7.78
CA LEU A 6 14.98 -5.55 7.69
C LEU A 6 15.37 -4.95 9.04
N SER A 7 16.07 -3.81 8.99
CA SER A 7 16.31 -2.96 10.16
C SER A 7 14.99 -2.34 10.65
N ASP A 8 14.95 -1.86 11.89
CA ASP A 8 13.74 -1.22 12.44
C ASP A 8 13.30 0.00 11.62
N HIS A 9 14.26 0.74 11.04
CA HIS A 9 14.00 1.86 10.15
C HIS A 9 13.36 1.39 8.83
N ASP A 10 13.95 0.38 8.19
CA ASP A 10 13.44 -0.14 6.91
C ASP A 10 12.08 -0.81 7.06
N ARG A 11 11.81 -1.44 8.21
CA ARG A 11 10.47 -1.96 8.55
C ARG A 11 9.45 -0.84 8.65
N LYS A 12 9.84 0.29 9.25
CA LYS A 12 8.94 1.45 9.34
C LYS A 12 8.59 1.97 7.95
N ASP A 13 9.61 2.12 7.11
CA ASP A 13 9.44 2.56 5.73
C ASP A 13 8.56 1.59 4.93
N PHE A 14 8.76 0.29 5.13
CA PHE A 14 7.95 -0.75 4.51
C PHE A 14 6.47 -0.61 4.90
N ILE A 15 6.17 -0.44 6.19
CA ILE A 15 4.77 -0.31 6.65
C ILE A 15 4.09 0.94 6.08
N GLU A 16 4.78 2.08 6.00
CA GLU A 16 4.23 3.29 5.37
C GLU A 16 3.89 3.05 3.89
N VAL A 17 4.75 2.36 3.15
CA VAL A 17 4.51 2.03 1.74
C VAL A 17 3.41 0.97 1.60
N ALA A 18 3.39 -0.03 2.47
CA ALA A 18 2.38 -1.09 2.49
C ALA A 18 0.98 -0.53 2.75
N GLU A 19 0.85 0.36 3.74
CA GLU A 19 -0.41 1.05 4.03
C GLU A 19 -0.87 1.90 2.84
N LEU A 20 0.06 2.63 2.19
CA LEU A 20 -0.26 3.35 0.96
C LEU A 20 -0.76 2.42 -0.15
N LEU A 21 -0.06 1.30 -0.38
CA LEU A 21 -0.39 0.34 -1.41
C LEU A 21 -1.81 -0.20 -1.21
N ILE A 22 -2.14 -0.59 0.01
CA ILE A 22 -3.47 -1.09 0.40
C ILE A 22 -4.55 -0.02 0.18
N LEU A 23 -4.31 1.24 0.53
CA LEU A 23 -5.33 2.29 0.52
C LEU A 23 -5.51 2.96 -0.86
N ALA A 24 -4.46 2.99 -1.68
CA ALA A 24 -4.38 3.85 -2.87
C ALA A 24 -5.49 3.58 -3.90
N ASP A 25 -5.97 2.35 -4.01
CA ASP A 25 -7.00 1.93 -4.98
C ASP A 25 -8.38 1.70 -4.36
N LYS A 26 -8.55 1.99 -3.06
CA LYS A 26 -9.81 1.73 -2.37
C LYS A 26 -10.84 2.84 -2.61
N PRO A 27 -12.14 2.52 -2.68
CA PRO A 27 -13.19 3.52 -2.81
C PRO A 27 -13.15 4.57 -1.70
N LEU A 28 -13.55 5.80 -2.03
CA LEU A 28 -13.74 6.84 -1.02
C LEU A 28 -15.12 6.72 -0.39
N LEU A 29 -15.20 7.14 0.86
CA LEU A 29 -16.44 7.31 1.60
C LEU A 29 -16.64 8.79 1.88
N TRP A 30 -17.83 9.28 1.53
CA TRP A 30 -18.30 10.64 1.73
C TRP A 30 -19.29 10.61 2.89
N ASP A 31 -18.84 11.04 4.07
CA ASP A 31 -19.57 10.90 5.32
C ASP A 31 -20.03 9.45 5.58
N GLY A 32 -19.13 8.49 5.29
CA GLY A 32 -19.39 7.06 5.44
C GLY A 32 -20.16 6.40 4.28
N LYS A 33 -20.51 7.14 3.22
CA LYS A 33 -21.30 6.66 2.09
C LYS A 33 -20.48 6.57 0.81
N LEU A 34 -20.82 5.65 -0.10
CA LEU A 34 -20.24 5.63 -1.44
C LEU A 34 -20.78 6.76 -2.31
N LYS A 35 -20.12 7.01 -3.45
CA LYS A 35 -20.46 8.11 -4.37
C LYS A 35 -21.89 8.06 -4.89
N ASP A 36 -22.42 6.86 -5.13
CA ASP A 36 -23.78 6.59 -5.59
C ASP A 36 -24.84 6.74 -4.48
N GLU A 37 -24.42 6.77 -3.22
CA GLU A 37 -25.27 6.92 -2.03
C GLU A 37 -25.31 8.37 -1.50
N ILE A 38 -24.61 9.30 -2.16
CA ILE A 38 -24.56 10.71 -1.75
C ILE A 38 -25.94 11.35 -1.91
N THR A 39 -26.41 11.99 -0.84
CA THR A 39 -27.63 12.80 -0.84
C THR A 39 -27.29 14.27 -0.56
N PRO A 40 -28.23 15.21 -0.75
CA PRO A 40 -28.01 16.62 -0.39
C PRO A 40 -27.65 16.87 1.09
N GLN A 41 -27.89 15.90 1.99
CA GLN A 41 -27.51 16.01 3.40
C GLN A 41 -26.11 15.47 3.71
N THR A 42 -25.45 14.79 2.75
CA THR A 42 -24.14 14.19 2.96
C THR A 42 -23.06 15.27 3.12
N ASN A 43 -22.26 15.18 4.19
CA ASN A 43 -21.13 16.08 4.36
C ASN A 43 -19.96 15.70 3.43
N ILE A 44 -19.91 16.34 2.27
CA ILE A 44 -18.85 16.17 1.26
C ILE A 44 -17.43 16.52 1.73
N SER A 45 -17.27 17.24 2.84
CA SER A 45 -15.93 17.55 3.39
C SER A 45 -15.36 16.40 4.23
N LYS A 46 -16.21 15.49 4.71
CA LYS A 46 -15.82 14.34 5.52
C LYS A 46 -15.51 13.15 4.61
N ILE A 47 -14.28 13.10 4.13
CA ILE A 47 -13.78 12.05 3.23
C ILE A 47 -12.95 11.06 4.06
N SER A 48 -13.18 9.77 3.83
CA SER A 48 -12.33 8.68 4.34
C SER A 48 -12.17 7.59 3.26
N ILE A 49 -11.31 6.62 3.50
CA ILE A 49 -11.07 5.51 2.56
C ILE A 49 -11.78 4.25 3.09
N LYS A 50 -12.48 3.53 2.20
CA LYS A 50 -13.14 2.26 2.56
C LYS A 50 -12.10 1.16 2.79
N LYS A 51 -11.84 0.83 4.06
CA LYS A 51 -10.99 -0.30 4.47
C LYS A 51 -11.82 -1.59 4.49
N SER A 52 -11.26 -2.69 3.99
CA SER A 52 -11.85 -4.02 4.18
C SER A 52 -11.23 -4.71 5.38
N SER A 53 -11.97 -5.61 6.03
CA SER A 53 -11.45 -6.41 7.14
C SER A 53 -10.24 -7.26 6.74
N SER A 54 -10.21 -7.72 5.48
CA SER A 54 -9.06 -8.44 4.92
C SER A 54 -7.83 -7.54 4.82
N ASP A 55 -7.99 -6.32 4.33
CA ASP A 55 -6.89 -5.35 4.21
C ASP A 55 -6.32 -4.98 5.59
N GLU A 56 -7.19 -4.76 6.56
CA GLU A 56 -6.79 -4.46 7.94
C GLU A 56 -6.03 -5.63 8.56
N THR A 57 -6.52 -6.87 8.35
CA THR A 57 -5.84 -8.08 8.86
C THR A 57 -4.44 -8.21 8.25
N LEU A 58 -4.31 -8.07 6.93
CA LEU A 58 -3.02 -8.15 6.24
C LEU A 58 -2.02 -7.09 6.74
N LEU A 59 -2.49 -5.87 6.96
CA LEU A 59 -1.63 -4.80 7.47
C LEU A 59 -1.22 -5.03 8.93
N GLU A 60 -2.12 -5.51 9.78
CA GLU A 60 -1.80 -5.85 11.18
C GLU A 60 -0.85 -7.05 11.28
N GLU A 61 -1.00 -8.05 10.41
CA GLU A 61 -0.05 -9.16 10.30
C GLU A 61 1.35 -8.65 9.92
N ALA A 62 1.44 -7.79 8.90
CA ALA A 62 2.71 -7.18 8.49
C ALA A 62 3.35 -6.34 9.63
N LYS A 63 2.56 -5.58 10.37
CA LYS A 63 3.03 -4.81 11.55
C LYS A 63 3.54 -5.73 12.66
N ALA A 64 2.79 -6.79 12.95
CA ALA A 64 3.15 -7.78 13.97
C ALA A 64 4.47 -8.47 13.62
N GLU A 65 4.67 -8.84 12.36
CA GLU A 65 5.91 -9.43 11.86
C GLU A 65 7.11 -8.49 11.98
N CYS A 66 6.89 -7.19 11.77
CA CYS A 66 7.92 -6.17 11.98
C CYS A 66 8.28 -5.95 13.46
N ARG A 67 7.56 -6.59 14.41
CA ARG A 67 7.69 -6.37 15.86
C ARG A 67 7.58 -4.90 16.25
N LEU A 68 6.81 -4.15 15.48
CA LEU A 68 6.58 -2.75 15.76
C LEU A 68 5.57 -2.67 16.89
N ASP A 69 6.01 -2.19 18.06
CA ASP A 69 5.09 -1.84 19.14
C ASP A 69 4.07 -0.85 18.58
N THR A 70 2.82 -1.28 18.47
CA THR A 70 1.69 -0.47 17.97
C THR A 70 1.64 0.88 18.70
N HIS A 71 2.00 0.91 19.99
CA HIS A 71 2.09 2.13 20.80
C HIS A 71 3.17 3.16 20.38
N ARG A 72 4.27 2.75 19.74
CA ARG A 72 5.31 3.69 19.25
C ARG A 72 5.02 4.21 17.84
N PHE A 73 4.20 3.51 17.06
CA PHE A 73 3.90 3.86 15.68
C PHE A 73 2.82 4.95 15.54
N PHE A 74 1.90 5.05 16.50
CA PHE A 74 0.92 6.15 16.59
C PHE A 74 1.53 7.48 17.06
N GLY A 75 2.83 7.53 17.38
CA GLY A 75 3.52 8.74 17.79
C GLY A 75 4.19 9.45 16.61
N SER A 76 3.61 10.58 16.18
CA SER A 76 4.21 11.70 15.40
C SER A 76 4.20 11.66 13.86
N GLY A 77 3.69 10.63 13.20
CA GLY A 77 3.44 10.65 11.74
C GLY A 77 1.98 10.93 11.42
N GLN A 78 1.71 11.82 10.48
CA GLN A 78 0.36 11.96 9.89
C GLN A 78 0.01 10.63 9.20
N GLN A 79 -1.17 10.06 9.49
CA GLN A 79 -1.55 8.75 8.95
C GLN A 79 -1.52 8.79 7.42
N ILE A 80 -1.18 7.65 6.78
CA ILE A 80 -1.11 7.61 5.31
C ILE A 80 -2.46 7.96 4.68
N GLU A 81 -3.55 7.51 5.30
CA GLU A 81 -4.90 7.90 4.91
C GLU A 81 -5.09 9.43 4.92
N ASP A 82 -4.72 10.11 6.01
CA ASP A 82 -4.83 11.57 6.12
C ASP A 82 -4.05 12.27 4.99
N ARG A 83 -2.84 11.79 4.69
CA ARG A 83 -1.99 12.36 3.62
C ARG A 83 -2.61 12.18 2.24
N ILE A 84 -3.23 11.03 1.98
CA ILE A 84 -3.98 10.77 0.74
C ILE A 84 -5.17 11.73 0.67
N VAL A 85 -6.00 11.78 1.73
CA VAL A 85 -7.22 12.58 1.78
C VAL A 85 -6.92 14.08 1.64
N GLU A 86 -5.92 14.60 2.33
CA GLU A 86 -5.51 16.01 2.23
C GLU A 86 -5.09 16.39 0.82
N ARG A 87 -4.36 15.51 0.12
CA ARG A 87 -3.99 15.74 -1.28
C ARG A 87 -5.19 15.61 -2.22
N LEU A 88 -6.10 14.68 -1.98
CA LEU A 88 -7.32 14.57 -2.78
C LEU A 88 -8.18 15.84 -2.68
N ARG A 89 -8.21 16.48 -1.51
CA ARG A 89 -8.95 17.74 -1.30
C ARG A 89 -8.47 18.91 -2.18
N THR A 90 -7.27 18.84 -2.77
CA THR A 90 -6.80 19.88 -3.70
C THR A 90 -7.38 19.75 -5.11
N PHE A 91 -8.05 18.63 -5.41
CA PHE A 91 -8.65 18.38 -6.71
C PHE A 91 -10.16 18.71 -6.71
N PRO A 92 -10.74 19.07 -7.88
CA PRO A 92 -12.18 19.23 -8.01
C PRO A 92 -12.93 17.94 -7.66
N LEU A 93 -14.05 18.03 -6.93
CA LEU A 93 -14.82 16.87 -6.45
C LEU A 93 -15.11 15.81 -7.53
N HIS A 94 -15.45 16.22 -8.74
CA HIS A 94 -15.75 15.31 -9.84
C HIS A 94 -14.54 14.51 -10.34
N LYS A 95 -13.31 14.97 -10.07
CA LYS A 95 -12.05 14.34 -10.48
C LYS A 95 -11.40 13.48 -9.41
N ILE A 96 -11.80 13.62 -8.14
CA ILE A 96 -11.14 12.99 -6.99
C ILE A 96 -11.11 11.46 -7.09
N GLU A 97 -12.15 10.87 -7.68
CA GLU A 97 -12.25 9.41 -7.89
C GLU A 97 -11.77 8.96 -9.28
N GLU A 98 -11.33 9.88 -10.15
CA GLU A 98 -10.76 9.48 -11.44
C GLU A 98 -9.44 8.71 -11.20
N PRO A 99 -9.21 7.59 -11.90
CA PRO A 99 -8.00 6.78 -11.73
C PRO A 99 -6.70 7.59 -11.84
N GLU A 100 -6.63 8.53 -12.78
CA GLU A 100 -5.46 9.40 -12.98
C GLU A 100 -5.17 10.31 -11.77
N THR A 101 -6.21 10.84 -11.13
CA THR A 101 -6.09 11.65 -9.92
C THR A 101 -5.60 10.79 -8.75
N ARG A 102 -6.20 9.60 -8.59
CA ARG A 102 -5.81 8.63 -7.55
C ARG A 102 -4.35 8.22 -7.70
N LEU A 103 -3.93 7.91 -8.92
CA LEU A 103 -2.54 7.59 -9.27
C LEU A 103 -1.60 8.74 -8.92
N THR A 104 -1.94 9.97 -9.35
CA THR A 104 -1.13 11.17 -9.09
C THR A 104 -0.93 11.43 -7.60
N VAL A 105 -2.01 11.30 -6.82
CA VAL A 105 -1.98 11.45 -5.36
C VAL A 105 -1.13 10.37 -4.74
N ALA A 106 -1.38 9.10 -5.08
CA ALA A 106 -0.66 7.96 -4.50
C ALA A 106 0.84 8.02 -4.80
N SER A 107 1.24 8.21 -6.07
CA SER A 107 2.64 8.41 -6.46
C SER A 107 3.28 9.62 -5.76
N GLY A 108 2.49 10.66 -5.50
CA GLY A 108 2.96 11.83 -4.78
C GLY A 108 3.17 11.59 -3.27
N VAL A 109 2.30 10.81 -2.62
CA VAL A 109 2.47 10.37 -1.22
C VAL A 109 3.66 9.41 -1.12
N LEU A 110 3.81 8.48 -2.06
CA LEU A 110 4.96 7.58 -2.13
C LEU A 110 6.28 8.34 -2.22
N ARG A 111 6.36 9.35 -3.10
CA ARG A 111 7.57 10.19 -3.22
C ARG A 111 7.93 10.91 -1.93
N GLU A 112 6.95 11.35 -1.16
CA GLU A 112 7.19 11.93 0.16
C GLU A 112 7.64 10.89 1.18
N ILE A 113 7.01 9.70 1.21
CA ILE A 113 7.45 8.58 2.05
C ILE A 113 8.91 8.29 1.75
N LEU A 114 9.30 8.19 0.48
CA LEU A 114 10.65 7.82 0.05
C LEU A 114 11.66 8.98 0.06
N LYS A 115 11.21 10.21 0.32
CA LYS A 115 12.06 11.41 0.19
C LYS A 115 13.27 11.34 1.13
N GLY A 116 14.47 11.39 0.56
CA GLY A 116 15.72 11.34 1.32
C GLY A 116 16.10 9.94 1.81
N LYS A 117 15.23 8.94 1.64
CA LYS A 117 15.51 7.54 1.98
C LYS A 117 16.45 6.95 0.93
N LYS A 118 17.52 6.33 1.38
CA LYS A 118 18.48 5.59 0.57
C LYS A 118 18.76 4.26 1.25
N SER A 119 19.04 3.24 0.45
CA SER A 119 19.53 1.99 1.00
C SER A 119 21.01 1.84 0.67
N GLU A 120 21.82 1.56 1.70
CA GLU A 120 23.23 1.20 1.53
C GLU A 120 23.38 -0.24 1.03
N MET A 121 22.38 -1.09 1.29
CA MET A 121 22.37 -2.50 0.90
C MET A 121 21.36 -2.75 -0.23
N PRO A 122 21.80 -3.18 -1.42
CA PRO A 122 20.89 -3.47 -2.53
C PRO A 122 19.85 -4.56 -2.23
N ALA A 123 20.10 -5.41 -1.23
CA ALA A 123 19.17 -6.45 -0.80
C ALA A 123 17.91 -5.90 -0.11
N VAL A 124 18.01 -4.76 0.59
CA VAL A 124 16.91 -4.19 1.39
C VAL A 124 15.73 -3.76 0.50
N PRO A 125 15.90 -2.93 -0.55
CA PRO A 125 14.80 -2.56 -1.42
C PRO A 125 14.21 -3.74 -2.20
N LYS A 126 15.04 -4.73 -2.55
CA LYS A 126 14.57 -5.96 -3.22
C LYS A 126 13.67 -6.78 -2.31
N LEU A 127 14.03 -6.91 -1.04
CA LEU A 127 13.22 -7.61 -0.04
C LEU A 127 11.90 -6.86 0.20
N MET A 128 11.97 -5.54 0.44
CA MET A 128 10.77 -4.71 0.60
C MET A 128 9.85 -4.84 -0.62
N LEU A 129 10.39 -4.76 -1.82
CA LEU A 129 9.63 -4.87 -3.06
C LEU A 129 8.94 -6.23 -3.20
N PHE A 130 9.64 -7.33 -2.89
CA PHE A 130 9.06 -8.67 -2.91
C PHE A 130 7.88 -8.80 -1.94
N GLU A 131 8.02 -8.27 -0.72
CA GLU A 131 6.94 -8.30 0.28
C GLU A 131 5.77 -7.40 -0.11
N LEU A 132 6.02 -6.24 -0.72
CA LEU A 132 4.97 -5.37 -1.26
C LEU A 132 4.21 -6.05 -2.41
N MET A 133 4.90 -6.83 -3.27
CA MET A 133 4.27 -7.61 -4.33
C MET A 133 3.37 -8.71 -3.77
N LEU A 134 3.82 -9.44 -2.74
CA LEU A 134 2.99 -10.44 -2.06
C LEU A 134 1.73 -9.80 -1.46
N LEU A 135 1.88 -8.62 -0.85
CA LEU A 135 0.76 -7.88 -0.28
C LEU A 135 -0.26 -7.46 -1.36
N ALA A 136 0.20 -6.92 -2.50
CA ALA A 136 -0.68 -6.57 -3.61
C ALA A 136 -1.36 -7.81 -4.23
N LEU A 137 -0.66 -8.94 -4.30
CA LEU A 137 -1.19 -10.20 -4.81
C LEU A 137 -2.18 -10.90 -3.87
N ALA A 138 -2.26 -10.49 -2.60
CA ALA A 138 -3.21 -11.07 -1.65
C ALA A 138 -4.68 -10.85 -2.10
N GLY A 139 -4.96 -9.76 -2.82
CA GLY A 139 -6.25 -9.50 -3.48
C GLY A 139 -6.50 -10.31 -4.77
N GLY A 140 -5.57 -11.19 -5.14
CA GLY A 140 -5.62 -12.06 -6.31
C GLY A 140 -4.98 -11.48 -7.58
N ARG A 141 -4.97 -10.15 -7.75
CA ARG A 141 -4.28 -9.47 -8.85
C ARG A 141 -3.78 -8.11 -8.40
N ILE A 142 -2.65 -7.69 -8.94
CA ILE A 142 -2.11 -6.34 -8.75
C ILE A 142 -2.93 -5.37 -9.61
N SER A 143 -3.45 -4.32 -9.00
CA SER A 143 -4.18 -3.26 -9.71
C SER A 143 -3.25 -2.31 -10.45
N ASN A 144 -3.78 -1.50 -11.36
CA ASN A 144 -2.96 -0.52 -12.10
C ASN A 144 -2.30 0.51 -11.17
N VAL A 145 -2.99 0.89 -10.08
CA VAL A 145 -2.45 1.83 -9.10
C VAL A 145 -1.34 1.18 -8.29
N GLU A 146 -1.55 -0.05 -7.82
CA GLU A 146 -0.54 -0.81 -7.08
C GLU A 146 0.69 -1.07 -7.95
N TRP A 147 0.49 -1.50 -9.20
CA TRP A 147 1.56 -1.70 -10.18
C TRP A 147 2.40 -0.44 -10.38
N ARG A 148 1.74 0.72 -10.50
CA ARG A 148 2.43 2.00 -10.63
C ARG A 148 3.25 2.32 -9.39
N LEU A 149 2.71 2.12 -8.19
CA LEU A 149 3.42 2.35 -6.93
C LEU A 149 4.64 1.44 -6.78
N LEU A 150 4.51 0.15 -7.12
CA LEU A 150 5.63 -0.80 -7.13
C LEU A 150 6.72 -0.35 -8.10
N ASN A 151 6.33 0.13 -9.29
CA ASN A 151 7.28 0.70 -10.24
C ASN A 151 7.94 1.97 -9.70
N ASP A 152 7.19 2.93 -9.15
CA ASP A 152 7.76 4.15 -8.59
C ASP A 152 8.74 3.85 -7.44
N PHE A 153 8.44 2.85 -6.60
CA PHE A 153 9.35 2.36 -5.57
C PHE A 153 10.63 1.78 -6.17
N LYS A 154 10.50 0.92 -7.19
CA LYS A 154 11.64 0.35 -7.93
C LYS A 154 12.52 1.45 -8.53
N HIS A 155 11.92 2.48 -9.15
CA HIS A 155 12.68 3.59 -9.74
C HIS A 155 13.43 4.40 -8.67
N HIS A 156 12.80 4.65 -7.51
CA HIS A 156 13.44 5.36 -6.40
C HIS A 156 14.72 4.66 -5.92
N TYR A 157 14.67 3.34 -5.76
CA TYR A 157 15.81 2.53 -5.32
C TYR A 157 16.69 1.99 -6.46
N GLN A 158 16.41 2.38 -7.71
CA GLN A 158 17.15 1.97 -8.91
C GLN A 158 17.26 0.45 -9.05
N VAL A 159 16.19 -0.27 -8.74
CA VAL A 159 16.13 -1.73 -8.93
C VAL A 159 15.97 -2.02 -10.42
N GLU A 160 16.87 -2.83 -10.97
CA GLU A 160 16.91 -3.17 -12.39
C GLU A 160 15.65 -3.94 -12.84
N ASP A 161 15.22 -3.70 -14.09
CA ASP A 161 13.99 -4.27 -14.65
C ASP A 161 13.94 -5.80 -14.54
N TYR A 162 15.02 -6.49 -14.90
CA TYR A 162 15.05 -7.96 -14.84
C TYR A 162 14.93 -8.49 -13.40
N ILE A 163 15.38 -7.74 -12.39
CA ILE A 163 15.22 -8.10 -10.98
C ILE A 163 13.77 -7.91 -10.57
N PHE A 164 13.17 -6.78 -10.95
CA PHE A 164 11.77 -6.51 -10.67
C PHE A 164 10.85 -7.60 -11.23
N GLU A 165 11.05 -7.98 -12.50
CA GLU A 165 10.26 -9.04 -13.15
C GLU A 165 10.51 -10.42 -12.51
N ASP A 166 11.75 -10.75 -12.15
CA ASP A 166 12.04 -12.03 -11.47
C ASP A 166 11.41 -12.10 -10.07
N LEU A 167 11.47 -11.00 -9.30
CA LEU A 167 10.81 -10.91 -8.00
C LEU A 167 9.29 -11.02 -8.12
N LEU A 168 8.69 -10.35 -9.10
CA LEU A 168 7.27 -10.44 -9.36
C LEU A 168 6.85 -11.87 -9.67
N LYS A 169 7.55 -12.52 -10.61
CA LYS A 169 7.28 -13.92 -10.97
C LYS A 169 7.40 -14.85 -9.77
N ARG A 170 8.39 -14.64 -8.90
CA ARG A 170 8.52 -15.40 -7.64
C ARG A 170 7.36 -15.12 -6.69
N ALA A 171 6.89 -13.88 -6.59
CA ALA A 171 5.75 -13.51 -5.74
C ALA A 171 4.46 -14.16 -6.25
N GLU A 172 4.24 -14.17 -7.57
CA GLU A 172 3.10 -14.86 -8.21
C GLU A 172 3.10 -16.36 -7.93
N ILE A 173 4.25 -17.03 -8.14
CA ILE A 173 4.40 -18.46 -7.82
C ILE A 173 4.12 -18.70 -6.33
N THR A 174 4.68 -17.88 -5.45
CA THR A 174 4.48 -17.99 -4.01
C THR A 174 3.00 -17.87 -3.65
N GLN A 175 2.30 -16.87 -4.21
CA GLN A 175 0.86 -16.68 -3.97
C GLN A 175 0.03 -17.87 -4.49
N GLN A 176 0.39 -18.43 -5.64
CA GLN A 176 -0.28 -19.62 -6.18
C GLN A 176 -0.14 -20.83 -5.25
N GLU A 177 1.06 -21.08 -4.72
CA GLU A 177 1.29 -22.19 -3.78
C GLU A 177 0.59 -21.97 -2.44
N ILE A 178 0.54 -20.72 -1.93
CA ILE A 178 -0.27 -20.37 -0.75
C ILE A 178 -1.75 -20.69 -1.01
N ASN A 179 -2.29 -20.23 -2.14
CA ASN A 179 -3.70 -20.47 -2.49
C ASN A 179 -4.03 -21.96 -2.63
N LYS A 180 -3.17 -22.76 -3.29
CA LYS A 180 -3.33 -24.22 -3.37
C LYS A 180 -3.33 -24.87 -1.99
N THR A 181 -2.43 -24.44 -1.12
CA THR A 181 -2.33 -24.94 0.26
C THR A 181 -3.60 -24.62 1.03
N LEU A 182 -4.12 -23.39 0.93
CA LEU A 182 -5.38 -23.00 1.55
C LEU A 182 -6.55 -23.82 1.03
N SER A 183 -6.62 -24.10 -0.27
CA SER A 183 -7.65 -24.97 -0.84
C SER A 183 -7.61 -26.37 -0.21
N ILE A 184 -6.43 -26.97 -0.06
CA ILE A 184 -6.27 -28.29 0.59
C ILE A 184 -6.68 -28.25 2.07
N VAL A 185 -6.40 -27.16 2.78
CA VAL A 185 -6.71 -27.03 4.22
C VAL A 185 -8.19 -26.77 4.47
N LEU A 186 -8.89 -26.11 3.55
CA LEU A 186 -10.30 -25.75 3.67
C LEU A 186 -11.25 -26.82 3.10
N GLU A 187 -10.74 -27.79 2.34
CA GLU A 187 -11.43 -29.03 1.96
C GLU A 187 -11.57 -30.01 3.14
#